data_AF-A0A0N0KBH3-F1
#
_entry.id   AF-A0A0N0KBH3-F1
#
_cell.length_a   1.000
_cell.length_b   1.000
_cell.length_c   1.000
_cell.angle_alpha   90.00
_cell.angle_beta   90.00
_cell.angle_gamma   90.00
#
_symmetry.space_group_name_H-M   'P 1'
#
loop_
_entity.id
_entity.type
_entity.pdbx_description
1 polymer ?
#
loop_
_entity_poly.entity_id
_entity_poly.type
_entity_poly.pdbx_seq_one_letter_code
_entity_poly.pdbx_strand_id
1 'polypeptide(L)'
;MKDLKPLIRLNQREVDQRRRVVVQLQESQDRLVAEREQFEQQVIVERDLAATDLMLAKSYPAFARRVEMLRDEYERRAATLRLELERAEEALAEAFREQKKFEQVQEQRDLAAKEARRYRETQMFDEVASIRFSRQQGAEGEGEG
;
A
#
# COMPACT_ATOMS: atom_id res chain seq x y z
N MET A 1 -8.27 -11.96 26.33
CA MET A 1 -7.19 -11.79 25.34
C MET A 1 -7.61 -10.65 24.38
N LYS A 2 -6.75 -9.64 24.16
CA LYS A 2 -7.08 -8.40 23.42
C LYS A 2 -7.39 -8.70 21.94
N ASP A 3 -8.42 -8.07 21.39
CA ASP A 3 -8.83 -8.14 19.98
C ASP A 3 -7.77 -7.50 19.07
N LEU A 4 -7.35 -8.20 18.01
CA LEU A 4 -6.36 -7.70 17.04
C LEU A 4 -7.01 -6.87 15.93
N LYS A 5 -8.35 -6.92 15.76
CA LYS A 5 -9.06 -6.17 14.70
C LYS A 5 -8.77 -4.66 14.73
N PRO A 6 -8.70 -3.97 15.89
CA PRO A 6 -8.31 -2.57 15.92
C PRO A 6 -6.89 -2.31 15.38
N LEU A 7 -5.94 -3.20 15.68
CA LEU A 7 -4.55 -3.10 15.20
C LEU A 7 -4.45 -3.39 13.70
N ILE A 8 -5.21 -4.37 13.19
CA ILE A 8 -5.27 -4.64 11.74
C ILE A 8 -5.80 -3.42 10.99
N ARG A 9 -6.88 -2.78 11.49
CA ARG A 9 -7.42 -1.56 10.89
C ARG A 9 -6.43 -0.39 10.94
N LEU A 10 -5.66 -0.28 12.01
CA LEU A 10 -4.62 0.74 12.12
C LEU A 10 -3.53 0.52 11.05
N ASN A 11 -3.05 -0.71 10.90
CA ASN A 11 -2.04 -1.05 9.89
C ASN A 11 -2.55 -0.89 8.46
N GLN A 12 -3.82 -1.22 8.18
CA GLN A 12 -4.42 -0.96 6.87
C GLN A 12 -4.43 0.55 6.55
N ARG A 13 -4.77 1.40 7.52
CA ARG A 13 -4.74 2.86 7.34
C ARG A 13 -3.32 3.37 7.08
N GLU A 14 -2.33 2.82 7.78
CA GLU A 14 -0.92 3.15 7.57
C GLU A 14 -0.47 2.78 6.15
N VAL A 15 -0.84 1.59 5.66
CA VAL A 15 -0.57 1.16 4.29
C VAL A 15 -1.24 2.08 3.27
N ASP A 16 -2.51 2.43 3.48
CA ASP A 16 -3.24 3.34 2.60
C ASP A 16 -2.60 4.74 2.58
N GLN A 17 -2.15 5.23 3.72
CA GLN A 17 -1.44 6.51 3.83
C GLN A 17 -0.11 6.48 3.06
N ARG A 18 0.71 5.44 3.26
CA ARG A 18 1.99 5.31 2.54
C ARG A 18 1.79 5.16 1.03
N ARG A 19 0.75 4.43 0.61
CA ARG A 19 0.39 4.32 -0.82
C ARG A 19 0.06 5.68 -1.41
N ARG A 20 -0.68 6.54 -0.69
CA ARG A 20 -0.96 7.90 -1.15
C ARG A 20 0.32 8.72 -1.33
N VAL A 21 1.28 8.58 -0.43
CA VAL A 21 2.59 9.27 -0.55
C VAL A 21 3.34 8.83 -1.81
N VAL A 22 3.40 7.53 -2.09
CA VAL A 22 4.01 7.00 -3.32
C VAL A 22 3.35 7.59 -4.56
N VAL A 23 2.01 7.60 -4.62
CA VAL A 23 1.27 8.17 -5.75
C VAL A 23 1.56 9.66 -5.91
N GLN A 24 1.58 10.43 -4.82
CA GLN A 24 1.89 11.87 -4.86
C GLN A 24 3.31 12.16 -5.37
N LEU A 25 4.29 11.32 -5.02
CA LEU A 25 5.67 11.43 -5.51
C LEU A 25 5.76 11.09 -7.01
N GLN A 26 5.07 10.03 -7.45
CA GLN A 26 4.98 9.68 -8.87
C GLN A 26 4.34 10.80 -9.69
N GLU A 27 3.21 11.35 -9.24
CA GLU A 27 2.59 12.51 -9.89
C GLU A 27 3.52 13.72 -9.93
N SER A 28 4.36 13.91 -8.89
CA SER A 28 5.35 15.00 -8.87
C SER A 28 6.48 14.77 -9.86
N GLN A 29 6.91 13.52 -10.08
CA GLN A 29 7.86 13.18 -11.14
C GLN A 29 7.26 13.45 -12.52
N ASP A 30 6.02 13.03 -12.76
CA ASP A 30 5.34 13.25 -14.04
C ASP A 30 5.20 14.75 -14.35
N ARG A 31 4.82 15.55 -13.35
CA ARG A 31 4.78 17.02 -13.47
C ARG A 31 6.15 17.59 -13.79
N LEU A 32 7.21 17.14 -13.11
CA LEU A 32 8.57 17.62 -13.36
C LEU A 32 9.04 17.31 -14.79
N VAL A 33 8.71 16.12 -15.30
CA VAL A 33 9.01 15.72 -16.69
C VAL A 33 8.29 16.64 -17.67
N ALA A 34 6.99 16.86 -17.47
CA ALA A 34 6.20 17.76 -18.31
C ALA A 34 6.73 19.22 -18.26
N GLU A 35 7.06 19.73 -17.08
CA GLU A 35 7.68 21.06 -16.90
C GLU A 35 9.00 21.16 -17.67
N ARG A 36 9.85 20.15 -17.58
CA ARG A 36 11.13 20.10 -18.29
C ARG A 36 10.92 20.09 -19.80
N GLU A 37 10.00 19.26 -20.30
CA GLU A 37 9.71 19.20 -21.74
C GLU A 37 9.23 20.55 -22.28
N GLN A 38 8.31 21.21 -21.58
CA GLN A 38 7.86 22.55 -21.94
C GLN A 38 8.99 23.56 -21.94
N PHE A 39 9.87 23.50 -20.93
CA PHE A 39 11.06 24.34 -20.86
C PHE A 39 12.00 24.10 -22.06
N GLU A 40 12.28 22.85 -22.42
CA GLU A 40 13.13 22.54 -23.58
C GLU A 40 12.52 23.03 -24.89
N GLN A 41 11.20 22.99 -25.05
CA GLN A 41 10.53 23.60 -26.21
C GLN A 41 10.72 25.12 -26.25
N GLN A 42 10.61 25.80 -25.11
CA GLN A 42 10.86 27.24 -25.03
C GLN A 42 12.32 27.59 -25.40
N VAL A 43 13.28 26.76 -24.97
CA VAL A 43 14.69 26.94 -25.33
C VAL A 43 14.90 26.85 -26.85
N ILE A 44 14.23 25.92 -27.52
CA ILE A 44 14.30 25.78 -28.99
C ILE A 44 13.75 27.05 -29.66
N VAL A 45 12.59 27.53 -29.23
CA VAL A 45 11.98 28.76 -29.78
C VAL A 45 12.91 29.96 -29.59
N GLU A 46 13.47 30.15 -28.39
CA GLU A 46 14.36 31.28 -28.10
C GLU A 46 15.63 31.25 -28.95
N ARG A 47 16.20 30.05 -29.15
CA ARG A 47 17.36 29.86 -30.05
C ARG A 47 17.03 30.25 -31.48
N ASP A 48 15.89 29.79 -31.99
CA ASP A 48 15.51 30.02 -33.37
C ASP A 48 15.20 31.52 -33.61
N LEU A 49 14.61 32.21 -32.62
CA LEU A 49 14.44 33.67 -32.65
C LEU A 49 15.78 34.41 -32.62
N ALA A 50 16.69 34.04 -31.71
CA ALA A 50 18.02 34.63 -31.63
C ALA A 50 18.86 34.44 -32.91
N ALA A 51 18.60 33.39 -33.69
CA ALA A 51 19.25 33.18 -34.99
C ALA A 51 18.76 34.17 -36.07
N THR A 52 17.60 34.79 -35.91
CA THR A 52 16.96 35.66 -36.90
C THR A 52 17.02 37.15 -36.55
N ASP A 53 17.25 37.51 -35.28
CA ASP A 53 17.32 38.88 -34.79
C ASP A 53 18.68 39.18 -34.13
N LEU A 54 19.40 40.19 -34.64
CA LEU A 54 20.73 40.58 -34.17
C LEU A 54 20.75 41.12 -32.73
N MET A 55 19.66 41.73 -32.26
CA MET A 55 19.54 42.20 -30.88
C MET A 55 19.37 41.01 -29.93
N LEU A 56 18.54 40.03 -30.30
CA LEU A 56 18.39 38.79 -29.53
C LEU A 56 19.65 37.91 -29.56
N ALA A 57 20.37 37.88 -30.68
CA ALA A 57 21.65 37.19 -30.79
C ALA A 57 22.68 37.67 -29.75
N LYS A 58 22.66 38.96 -29.40
CA LYS A 58 23.57 39.55 -28.40
C LYS A 58 23.25 39.11 -26.97
N SER A 59 21.98 38.92 -26.62
CA SER A 59 21.55 38.46 -25.29
C SER A 59 21.59 36.93 -25.14
N TYR A 60 21.56 36.20 -26.25
CA TYR A 60 21.49 34.73 -26.27
C TYR A 60 22.58 34.01 -25.42
N PRO A 61 23.86 34.43 -25.40
CA PRO A 61 24.87 33.76 -24.56
C PRO A 61 24.55 33.81 -23.06
N ALA A 62 23.92 34.90 -22.59
CA ALA A 62 23.49 35.00 -21.19
C ALA A 62 22.29 34.08 -20.91
N PHE A 63 21.35 34.00 -21.87
CA PHE A 63 20.23 33.05 -21.81
C PHE A 63 20.73 31.59 -21.80
N ALA A 64 21.64 31.22 -22.70
CA ALA A 64 22.18 29.86 -22.80
C ALA A 64 22.83 29.38 -21.49
N ARG A 65 23.62 30.24 -20.83
CA ARG A 65 24.17 29.93 -19.49
C ARG A 65 23.09 29.68 -18.44
N ARG A 66 22.00 30.47 -18.47
CA ARG A 66 20.85 30.25 -17.57
C ARG A 66 20.15 28.93 -17.89
N VAL A 67 20.05 28.55 -19.16
CA VAL A 67 19.46 27.28 -19.58
C VAL A 67 20.25 26.09 -19.02
N GLU A 68 21.58 26.12 -19.09
CA GLU A 68 22.44 25.09 -18.50
C GLU A 68 22.18 24.96 -16.99
N MET A 69 22.16 26.08 -16.26
CA MET A 69 21.87 26.07 -14.82
C MET A 69 20.50 25.48 -14.48
N LEU A 70 19.48 25.79 -15.29
CA LEU A 70 18.12 25.28 -15.10
C LEU A 70 18.03 23.79 -15.43
N ARG A 71 18.72 23.30 -16.48
CA ARG A 71 18.81 21.87 -16.79
C ARG A 71 19.42 21.10 -15.64
N ASP A 72 20.52 21.59 -15.08
CA ASP A 72 21.15 20.97 -13.91
C ASP A 72 20.19 20.98 -12.70
N GLU A 73 19.37 22.02 -12.55
CA GLU A 73 18.35 22.08 -11.51
C GLU A 73 17.24 21.03 -11.70
N TYR A 74 16.73 20.87 -12.92
CA TYR A 74 15.77 19.81 -13.25
C TYR A 74 16.35 18.43 -12.97
N GLU A 75 17.61 18.19 -13.30
CA GLU A 75 18.29 16.92 -13.02
C GLU A 75 18.43 16.66 -11.52
N ARG A 76 18.85 17.66 -10.74
CA ARG A 76 18.91 17.56 -9.26
C ARG A 76 17.55 17.30 -8.64
N ARG A 77 16.50 18.01 -9.09
CA ARG A 77 15.12 17.81 -8.63
C ARG A 77 14.63 16.40 -8.97
N ALA A 78 14.91 15.92 -10.18
CA ALA A 78 14.53 14.58 -10.61
C ALA A 78 15.25 13.49 -9.79
N ALA A 79 16.56 13.65 -9.54
CA ALA A 79 17.32 12.72 -8.71
C ALA A 79 16.79 12.68 -7.26
N THR A 80 16.42 13.84 -6.71
CA THR A 80 15.83 13.95 -5.37
C THR A 80 14.50 13.22 -5.30
N LEU A 81 13.59 13.48 -6.24
CA LEU A 81 12.28 12.80 -6.30
C LEU A 81 12.40 11.28 -6.50
N ARG A 82 13.43 10.80 -7.22
CA ARG A 82 13.69 9.36 -7.36
C ARG A 82 14.08 8.73 -6.03
N LEU A 83 15.01 9.35 -5.31
CA LEU A 83 15.43 8.85 -4.00
C LEU A 83 14.28 8.90 -2.97
N GLU A 84 13.45 9.93 -3.02
CA GLU A 84 12.26 10.03 -2.17
C GLU A 84 11.22 8.94 -2.51
N LEU A 85 11.01 8.66 -3.80
CA LEU A 85 10.13 7.60 -4.26
C LEU A 85 10.62 6.22 -3.79
N GLU A 86 11.90 5.91 -3.98
CA GLU A 86 12.51 4.65 -3.54
C GLU A 86 12.31 4.44 -2.03
N ARG A 87 12.55 5.48 -1.23
CA ARG A 87 12.31 5.44 0.24
C ARG A 87 10.84 5.25 0.58
N ALA A 88 9.93 5.90 -0.14
CA ALA A 88 8.49 5.77 0.08
C ALA A 88 7.98 4.37 -0.29
N GLU A 89 8.52 3.77 -1.35
CA GLU A 89 8.21 2.40 -1.77
C GLU A 89 8.72 1.38 -0.76
N GLU A 90 9.94 1.55 -0.23
CA GLU A 90 10.47 0.71 0.84
C GLU A 90 9.62 0.81 2.11
N ALA A 91 9.24 2.03 2.50
CA ALA A 91 8.35 2.28 3.62
C ALA A 91 6.96 1.64 3.42
N LEU A 92 6.40 1.70 2.21
CA LEU A 92 5.14 1.03 1.88
C LEU A 92 5.28 -0.49 1.98
N ALA A 93 6.38 -1.05 1.46
CA ALA A 93 6.65 -2.48 1.53
C ALA A 93 6.79 -2.97 2.99
N GLU A 94 7.42 -2.18 3.85
CA GLU A 94 7.51 -2.47 5.29
C GLU A 94 6.14 -2.48 5.96
N ALA A 95 5.30 -1.47 5.71
CA ALA A 95 3.95 -1.43 6.27
C ALA A 95 3.08 -2.60 5.80
N PHE A 96 3.24 -3.03 4.54
CA PHE A 96 2.57 -4.23 4.04
C PHE A 96 3.00 -5.50 4.77
N ARG A 97 4.30 -5.67 5.04
CA ARG A 97 4.81 -6.81 5.79
C ARG A 97 4.23 -6.85 7.20
N GLU A 98 4.19 -5.71 7.89
CA GLU A 98 3.63 -5.64 9.24
C GLU A 98 2.10 -5.90 9.24
N GLN A 99 1.37 -5.34 8.29
CA GLN A 99 -0.05 -5.64 8.11
C GLN A 99 -0.28 -7.15 7.94
N LYS A 100 0.48 -7.80 7.05
CA LYS A 100 0.33 -9.23 6.76
C LYS A 100 0.61 -10.11 7.98
N LYS A 101 1.59 -9.73 8.80
CA LYS A 101 1.88 -10.41 10.05
C LYS A 101 0.67 -10.39 11.00
N PHE A 102 0.02 -9.25 11.18
CA PHE A 102 -1.18 -9.17 12.02
C PHE A 102 -2.36 -9.95 11.45
N GLU A 103 -2.56 -9.92 10.12
CA GLU A 103 -3.59 -10.70 9.44
C GLU A 103 -3.40 -12.20 9.66
N GLN A 104 -2.18 -12.71 9.47
CA GLN A 104 -1.86 -14.13 9.69
C GLN A 104 -2.10 -14.55 11.14
N VAL A 105 -1.69 -13.75 12.11
CA VAL A 105 -1.93 -14.05 13.53
C VAL A 105 -3.44 -14.10 13.83
N GLN A 106 -4.22 -13.18 13.27
CA GLN A 106 -5.67 -13.17 13.45
C GLN A 106 -6.33 -14.39 12.80
N GLU A 107 -5.91 -14.77 11.59
CA GLU A 107 -6.41 -15.96 10.89
C GLU A 107 -6.18 -17.24 11.69
N GLN A 108 -4.97 -17.42 12.24
CA GLN A 108 -4.66 -18.57 13.10
C GLN A 108 -5.54 -18.61 14.36
N ARG A 109 -5.83 -17.46 14.95
CA ARG A 109 -6.72 -17.36 16.13
C ARG A 109 -8.17 -17.69 15.77
N ASP A 110 -8.63 -17.25 14.61
CA ASP A 110 -9.97 -17.54 14.13
C ASP A 110 -10.14 -19.03 13.79
N LEU A 111 -9.13 -19.67 13.21
CA LEU A 111 -9.07 -21.12 13.00
C LEU A 111 -9.14 -21.89 14.32
N ALA A 112 -8.27 -21.57 15.29
CA ALA A 112 -8.28 -22.22 16.60
C ALA A 112 -9.62 -22.03 17.33
N ALA A 113 -10.22 -20.84 17.26
CA ALA A 113 -11.53 -20.57 17.86
C ALA A 113 -12.67 -21.31 17.14
N LYS A 114 -12.55 -21.57 15.84
CA LYS A 114 -13.51 -22.36 15.06
C LYS A 114 -13.40 -23.85 15.41
N GLU A 115 -12.19 -24.38 15.53
CA GLU A 115 -11.95 -25.76 15.94
C GLU A 115 -12.42 -26.02 17.38
N ALA A 116 -12.12 -25.13 18.31
CA ALA A 116 -12.60 -25.22 19.69
C ALA A 116 -14.13 -25.11 19.81
N ARG A 117 -14.80 -24.41 18.88
CA ARG A 117 -16.27 -24.39 18.80
C ARG A 117 -16.81 -25.72 18.27
N ARG A 118 -16.26 -26.21 17.16
CA ARG A 118 -16.63 -27.52 16.59
C ARG A 118 -16.46 -28.65 17.60
N TYR A 119 -15.33 -28.69 18.30
CA TYR A 119 -15.08 -29.71 19.33
C TYR A 119 -16.14 -29.69 20.44
N ARG A 120 -16.49 -28.49 20.95
CA ARG A 120 -17.54 -28.34 21.96
C ARG A 120 -18.93 -28.73 21.45
N GLU A 121 -19.25 -28.38 20.20
CA GLU A 121 -20.51 -28.77 19.55
C GLU A 121 -20.60 -30.30 19.40
N THR A 122 -19.53 -30.96 18.95
CA THR A 122 -19.46 -32.42 18.85
C THR A 122 -19.67 -33.09 20.21
N GLN A 123 -18.95 -32.65 21.25
CA GLN A 123 -19.12 -33.21 22.61
C GLN A 123 -20.57 -33.07 23.11
N MET A 124 -21.20 -31.91 22.86
CA MET A 124 -22.59 -31.68 23.25
C MET A 124 -23.56 -32.61 22.49
N PHE A 125 -23.34 -32.87 21.20
CA PHE A 125 -24.16 -33.81 20.43
C PHE A 125 -23.98 -35.24 20.91
N ASP A 126 -22.76 -35.67 21.24
CA ASP A 126 -22.47 -37.00 21.76
C ASP A 126 -23.15 -37.22 23.14
N GLU A 127 -23.12 -36.21 24.02
CA GLU A 127 -23.84 -36.24 25.30
C GLU A 127 -25.36 -36.37 25.08
N VAL A 128 -25.95 -35.58 24.18
CA VAL A 128 -27.39 -35.67 23.89
C VAL A 128 -27.78 -37.01 23.27
N ALA A 129 -26.94 -37.56 22.39
CA ALA A 129 -27.15 -38.87 21.78
C ALA A 129 -27.12 -39.99 22.81
N SER A 130 -26.14 -39.97 23.73
CA SER A 130 -26.02 -40.97 24.79
C SER A 130 -27.22 -40.94 25.76
N ILE A 131 -27.67 -39.74 26.18
CA ILE A 131 -28.87 -39.59 27.02
C ILE A 131 -30.12 -40.16 26.35
N ARG A 132 -30.32 -39.91 25.04
CA ARG A 132 -31.45 -40.45 24.29
C ARG A 132 -31.39 -41.98 24.20
N PHE A 133 -30.21 -42.51 23.87
CA PHE A 133 -30.00 -43.95 23.75
C PHE A 133 -30.25 -44.69 25.06
N SER A 134 -29.77 -44.15 26.19
CA SER A 134 -30.01 -44.73 27.52
C SER A 134 -31.49 -44.70 27.90
N ARG A 135 -32.24 -43.66 27.54
CA ARG A 135 -33.70 -43.60 27.77
C ARG A 135 -34.46 -44.62 26.94
N GLN A 136 -34.03 -44.88 25.70
CA GLN A 136 -34.69 -45.83 24.82
C GLN A 136 -34.48 -47.28 25.29
N GLN A 137 -33.28 -47.63 25.74
CA GLN A 137 -33.03 -48.95 26.35
C GLN A 137 -33.78 -49.15 27.67
N GLY A 138 -33.95 -48.10 28.48
CA GLY A 138 -34.77 -48.18 29.70
C GLY A 138 -36.25 -48.44 29.39
N ALA A 139 -36.79 -47.87 28.31
CA ALA A 139 -38.17 -48.07 27.89
C ALA A 139 -38.41 -49.45 27.23
N GLU A 140 -37.40 -50.02 26.55
CA GLU A 140 -37.47 -51.36 25.96
C GLU A 140 -37.34 -52.47 27.02
N GLY A 141 -36.61 -52.23 28.11
CA GLY A 141 -36.47 -53.18 29.23
C GLY A 141 -37.69 -53.26 30.17
N GLU A 142 -38.56 -52.24 30.19
CA GLU A 142 -39.79 -52.23 31.01
C GLU A 142 -41.02 -52.81 30.26
N GLY A 143 -40.87 -53.21 28.99
CA GLY A 143 -41.95 -53.77 28.16
C GLY A 143 -42.01 -55.31 28.08
N GLU A 144 -41.06 -56.04 28.68
CA GLU A 144 -41.01 -57.52 28.68
C GLU A 144 -41.22 -58.15 30.08
N GLY A 145 -41.92 -57.45 30.98
CA GLY A 145 -42.30 -57.96 32.32
C GLY A 145 -43.76 -58.38 32.41
#